data_AF-A0A3S9VIW3-F1
#
_entry.id   AF-A0A3S9VIW3-F1
#
_cell.length_a   1.000
_cell.length_b   1.000
_cell.length_c   1.000
_cell.angle_alpha   90.00
_cell.angle_beta   90.00
_cell.angle_gamma   90.00
#
_symmetry.space_group_name_H-M   'P 1'
#
loop_
_entity.id
_entity.type
_entity.pdbx_description
1 polymer ?
#
loop_
_entity_poly.entity_id
_entity_poly.type
_entity_poly.pdbx_seq_one_letter_code
_entity_poly.pdbx_strand_id
1 'polypeptide(L)'
;MSQTRPSTRTWCDRLQQTLMDAIDAAWAMVEASDDPAVLAKARDRARVCGQLASEARKVLALDPRPDKPSKPPGAIREAFDRLEAATGPLVAEAQKHRAAQPAAQAVAMRTALAKLKRR
;
A
#
# COMPACT_ATOMS: atom_id res chain seq x y z
N MET A 1 31.55 -18.32 20.61
CA MET A 1 31.24 -17.41 19.49
C MET A 1 29.74 -17.39 19.31
N SER A 2 29.07 -16.29 19.63
CA SER A 2 27.62 -16.17 19.48
C SER A 2 27.28 -16.07 17.99
N GLN A 3 26.66 -17.11 17.45
CA GLN A 3 26.29 -17.15 16.04
C GLN A 3 25.05 -16.25 15.85
N THR A 4 25.23 -15.11 15.18
CA THR A 4 24.14 -14.18 14.91
C THR A 4 23.11 -14.86 14.02
N ARG A 5 21.89 -15.03 14.53
CA ARG A 5 20.80 -15.67 13.77
C ARG A 5 20.38 -14.73 12.62
N PRO A 6 20.18 -15.23 11.40
CA PRO A 6 19.72 -14.42 10.27
C PRO A 6 18.32 -13.86 10.55
N SER A 7 18.00 -12.74 9.90
CA SER A 7 16.66 -12.12 10.01
C SER A 7 15.55 -13.11 9.61
N THR A 8 14.35 -12.93 10.17
CA THR A 8 13.18 -13.77 9.87
C THR A 8 12.90 -13.81 8.37
N ARG A 9 12.99 -12.65 7.68
CA ARG A 9 12.85 -12.56 6.22
C ARG A 9 13.88 -13.39 5.47
N THR A 10 15.17 -13.22 5.77
CA THR A 10 16.25 -13.99 5.13
C THR A 10 16.13 -15.50 5.39
N TRP A 11 15.56 -15.89 6.54
CA TRP A 11 15.23 -17.28 6.81
C TRP A 11 14.05 -17.76 5.93
N CYS A 12 12.96 -16.98 5.83
CA CYS A 12 11.83 -17.32 4.97
C CYS A 12 12.23 -17.43 3.48
N ASP A 13 13.07 -16.53 2.97
CA ASP A 13 13.50 -16.56 1.57
C ASP A 13 14.27 -17.84 1.24
N ARG A 14 15.20 -18.24 2.13
CA ARG A 14 15.93 -19.49 1.98
C ARG A 14 15.03 -20.72 2.09
N LEU A 15 14.08 -20.69 3.03
CA LEU A 15 13.10 -21.76 3.16
C LEU A 15 12.23 -21.87 1.90
N GLN A 16 11.78 -20.75 1.34
CA GLN A 16 11.00 -20.74 0.11
C GLN A 16 11.75 -21.43 -1.03
N GLN A 17 13.04 -21.13 -1.21
CA GLN A 17 13.86 -21.80 -2.22
C GLN A 17 13.92 -23.31 -1.99
N THR A 18 14.19 -23.75 -0.75
CA THR A 18 14.24 -25.19 -0.42
C THR A 18 12.90 -25.89 -0.67
N LEU A 19 11.77 -25.23 -0.40
CA LEU A 19 10.45 -25.78 -0.65
C LEU A 19 10.15 -25.89 -2.15
N MET A 20 10.58 -24.91 -2.96
CA MET A 20 10.49 -24.97 -4.42
C MET A 20 11.30 -26.14 -4.96
N ASP A 21 12.57 -26.25 -4.59
CA ASP A 21 13.43 -27.37 -5.00
C ASP A 21 12.83 -28.73 -4.63
N ALA A 22 12.17 -28.82 -3.47
CA ALA A 22 11.52 -30.04 -3.01
C ALA A 22 10.25 -30.38 -3.79
N ILE A 23 9.51 -29.39 -4.27
CA ILE A 23 8.33 -29.56 -5.14
C ILE A 23 8.79 -29.99 -6.53
N ASP A 24 9.84 -29.37 -7.08
CA ASP A 24 10.42 -29.77 -8.38
C ASP A 24 10.92 -31.22 -8.34
N ALA A 25 11.59 -31.61 -7.25
CA ALA A 25 11.98 -33.00 -7.03
C ALA A 25 10.79 -33.96 -6.92
N ALA A 26 9.68 -33.53 -6.30
CA ALA A 26 8.46 -34.33 -6.24
C ALA A 26 7.81 -34.47 -7.63
N TRP A 27 7.85 -33.42 -8.44
CA TRP A 27 7.37 -33.45 -9.83
C TRP A 27 8.19 -34.43 -10.67
N ALA A 28 9.52 -34.39 -10.56
CA ALA A 28 10.40 -35.34 -11.26
C ALA A 28 10.11 -36.81 -10.88
N MET A 29 9.74 -37.09 -9.63
CA MET A 29 9.32 -38.45 -9.21
C MET A 29 8.03 -38.90 -9.92
N VAL A 30 7.10 -37.98 -10.17
CA VAL A 30 5.84 -38.26 -10.87
C VAL A 30 6.08 -38.50 -12.35
N GLU A 31 6.98 -37.74 -12.98
CA GLU A 31 7.33 -37.93 -14.39
C GLU A 31 8.10 -39.23 -14.65
N ALA A 32 8.90 -39.68 -13.69
CA ALA A 32 9.78 -40.84 -13.85
C ALA A 32 9.12 -42.19 -13.51
N SER A 33 7.89 -42.21 -12.98
CA SER A 33 7.30 -43.45 -12.44
C SER A 33 5.78 -43.50 -12.49
N ASP A 34 5.25 -44.63 -12.94
CA ASP A 34 3.82 -44.98 -12.84
C ASP A 34 3.50 -45.83 -11.60
N ASP A 35 4.48 -46.08 -10.72
CA ASP A 35 4.26 -46.85 -9.48
C ASP A 35 3.38 -46.05 -8.51
N PRO A 36 2.19 -46.56 -8.14
CA PRO A 36 1.31 -45.90 -7.18
C PRO A 36 1.98 -45.52 -5.85
N ALA A 37 2.95 -46.31 -5.37
CA ALA A 37 3.67 -46.01 -4.14
C ALA A 37 4.61 -44.80 -4.29
N VAL A 38 5.28 -44.68 -5.44
CA VAL A 38 6.14 -43.52 -5.76
C VAL A 38 5.29 -42.27 -5.90
N LEU A 39 4.16 -42.37 -6.60
CA LEU A 39 3.21 -41.27 -6.77
C LEU A 39 2.61 -40.81 -5.44
N ALA A 40 2.29 -41.74 -4.53
CA ALA A 40 1.83 -41.41 -3.18
C ALA A 40 2.89 -40.63 -2.40
N LYS A 41 4.15 -41.11 -2.43
CA LYS A 41 5.28 -40.45 -1.77
C LYS A 41 5.55 -39.04 -2.31
N ALA A 42 5.44 -38.84 -3.63
CA ALA A 42 5.58 -37.52 -4.24
C ALA A 42 4.48 -36.55 -3.77
N ARG A 43 3.23 -37.01 -3.70
CA ARG A 43 2.10 -36.24 -3.18
C ARG A 43 2.28 -35.87 -1.70
N ASP A 44 2.72 -36.83 -0.88
CA ASP A 44 2.99 -36.58 0.54
C ASP A 44 4.10 -35.55 0.74
N ARG A 45 5.18 -35.63 -0.06
CA ARG A 45 6.25 -34.63 -0.05
C ARG A 45 5.73 -33.23 -0.38
N ALA A 46 4.92 -33.08 -1.43
CA ALA A 46 4.31 -31.80 -1.79
C ALA A 46 3.38 -31.27 -0.68
N ARG A 47 2.61 -32.17 -0.03
CA ARG A 47 1.72 -31.81 1.09
C ARG A 47 2.48 -31.27 2.29
N VAL A 48 3.57 -31.92 2.68
CA VAL A 48 4.45 -31.47 3.78
C VAL A 48 5.05 -30.10 3.45
N CYS A 49 5.47 -29.87 2.21
CA CYS A 49 5.98 -28.55 1.79
C CYS A 49 4.92 -27.45 1.99
N GLY A 50 3.65 -27.71 1.64
CA GLY A 50 2.55 -26.78 1.87
C GLY A 50 2.28 -26.48 3.35
N GLN A 51 2.37 -27.49 4.22
CA GLN A 51 2.24 -27.32 5.67
C GLN A 51 3.37 -26.46 6.24
N LEU A 52 4.62 -26.75 5.87
CA LEU A 52 5.79 -25.98 6.30
C LEU A 52 5.72 -24.51 5.83
N ALA A 53 5.31 -24.27 4.59
CA ALA A 53 5.08 -22.91 4.08
C ALA A 53 4.02 -22.16 4.91
N SER A 54 2.98 -22.85 5.35
CA SER A 54 1.96 -22.27 6.22
C SER A 54 2.50 -21.85 7.59
N GLU A 55 3.30 -22.71 8.23
CA GLU A 55 3.92 -22.38 9.52
C GLU A 55 4.95 -21.24 9.39
N ALA A 56 5.74 -21.22 8.32
CA ALA A 56 6.68 -20.15 8.04
C ALA A 56 6.01 -18.78 7.91
N ARG A 57 4.82 -18.72 7.27
CA ARG A 57 4.03 -17.49 7.18
C ARG A 57 3.56 -16.99 8.54
N LYS A 58 3.21 -17.89 9.47
CA LYS A 58 2.86 -17.52 10.85
C LYS A 58 4.07 -16.95 11.58
N VAL A 59 5.25 -17.56 11.43
CA VAL A 59 6.51 -17.03 12.01
C VAL A 59 6.83 -15.65 11.46
N LEU A 60 6.72 -15.45 10.14
CA LEU A 60 6.96 -14.14 9.52
C LEU A 60 5.95 -13.08 9.98
N ALA A 61 4.71 -13.45 10.26
CA ALA A 61 3.70 -12.52 10.76
C ALA A 61 4.00 -12.02 12.18
N LEU A 62 4.79 -12.75 12.97
CA LEU A 62 5.28 -12.33 14.28
C LEU A 62 6.50 -11.40 14.18
N ASP A 63 7.14 -11.32 13.01
CA ASP A 63 8.26 -10.41 12.79
C ASP A 63 7.76 -8.97 12.78
N PRO A 64 8.33 -8.07 13.59
CA PRO A 64 7.93 -6.66 13.59
C PRO A 64 8.00 -6.10 12.18
N ARG A 65 6.87 -5.65 11.63
CA ARG A 65 6.88 -4.99 10.32
C ARG A 65 7.80 -3.78 10.42
N PRO A 66 8.72 -3.57 9.46
CA PRO A 66 9.44 -2.32 9.40
C PRO A 66 8.41 -1.20 9.35
N ASP A 67 8.60 -0.18 10.19
CA ASP A 67 7.73 0.98 10.22
C ASP A 67 7.49 1.44 8.79
N LYS A 68 6.21 1.48 8.37
CA LYS A 68 5.87 2.10 7.09
C LYS A 68 6.51 3.48 7.10
N PRO A 69 7.20 3.91 6.04
CA PRO A 69 7.76 5.25 6.00
C PRO A 69 6.62 6.22 6.30
N SER A 70 6.71 6.94 7.43
CA SER A 70 5.62 7.81 7.88
C SER A 70 5.43 9.01 6.95
N LYS A 71 6.38 9.19 6.01
CA LYS A 71 6.40 10.26 5.03
C LYS A 71 6.09 9.69 3.64
N PRO A 72 5.22 10.35 2.86
CA PRO A 72 5.05 10.04 1.45
C PRO A 72 6.42 10.07 0.74
N PRO A 73 6.64 9.22 -0.27
CA PRO A 73 7.78 9.36 -1.17
C PRO A 73 7.93 10.82 -1.65
N GLY A 74 9.17 11.32 -1.76
CA GLY A 74 9.43 12.73 -2.12
C GLY A 74 8.67 13.19 -3.38
N ALA A 75 8.55 12.31 -4.37
CA ALA A 75 7.78 12.56 -5.59
C ALA A 75 6.30 12.88 -5.36
N ILE A 76 5.67 12.28 -4.33
CA ILE A 76 4.29 12.58 -3.96
C ILE A 76 4.20 13.96 -3.31
N ARG A 77 5.14 14.30 -2.42
CA ARG A 77 5.22 15.64 -1.80
C ARG A 77 5.39 16.72 -2.88
N GLU A 78 6.33 16.53 -3.80
CA GLU A 78 6.57 17.46 -4.91
C GLU A 78 5.37 17.60 -5.85
N ALA A 79 4.56 16.55 -6.02
CA ALA A 79 3.31 16.64 -6.79
C ALA A 79 2.27 17.49 -6.07
N PHE A 80 2.14 17.37 -4.74
CA PHE A 80 1.25 18.22 -3.94
C PHE A 80 1.72 19.68 -3.94
N ASP A 81 3.02 19.92 -3.79
CA ASP A 81 3.57 21.29 -3.79
C ASP A 81 3.35 21.99 -5.15
N ARG A 82 3.51 21.26 -6.26
CA ARG A 82 3.21 21.78 -7.61
C ARG A 82 1.72 22.06 -7.80
N LEU A 83 0.85 21.19 -7.30
CA LEU A 83 -0.59 21.38 -7.37
C LEU A 83 -1.02 22.60 -6.56
N GLU A 84 -0.48 22.78 -5.36
CA GLU A 84 -0.75 23.94 -4.52
C GLU A 84 -0.24 25.24 -5.16
N ALA A 85 0.96 25.23 -5.75
CA ALA A 85 1.47 26.37 -6.50
C ALA A 85 0.59 26.73 -7.72
N ALA A 86 0.07 25.74 -8.43
CA ALA A 86 -0.79 25.95 -9.59
C ALA A 86 -2.20 26.44 -9.23
N THR A 87 -2.74 25.99 -8.09
CA THR A 87 -4.13 26.26 -7.69
C THR A 87 -4.26 27.40 -6.68
N GLY A 88 -3.18 27.75 -5.97
CA GLY A 88 -3.14 28.83 -4.98
C GLY A 88 -3.69 30.16 -5.48
N PRO A 89 -3.32 30.65 -6.68
CA PRO A 89 -3.88 31.89 -7.23
C PRO A 89 -5.39 31.82 -7.48
N LEU A 90 -5.89 30.67 -7.97
CA LEU A 90 -7.31 30.46 -8.25
C LEU A 90 -8.13 30.43 -6.94
N VAL A 91 -7.59 29.78 -5.91
CA VAL A 91 -8.21 29.73 -4.58
C VAL A 91 -8.22 31.12 -3.92
N ALA A 92 -7.11 31.86 -4.02
CA ALA A 92 -7.01 33.22 -3.49
C ALA A 92 -8.01 34.17 -4.17
N GLU A 93 -8.16 34.08 -5.50
CA GLU A 93 -9.11 34.91 -6.23
C GLU A 93 -10.56 34.55 -5.90
N ALA A 94 -10.88 33.26 -5.79
CA ALA A 94 -12.19 32.80 -5.35
C ALA A 94 -12.54 33.30 -3.94
N GLN A 95 -11.57 33.34 -3.02
CA GLN A 95 -11.76 33.87 -1.67
C GLN A 95 -12.00 35.39 -1.67
N LYS A 96 -11.28 36.15 -2.49
CA LYS A 96 -11.50 37.60 -2.66
C LYS A 96 -12.89 37.90 -3.20
N HIS A 97 -13.34 37.17 -4.23
CA HIS A 97 -14.69 37.33 -4.77
C HIS A 97 -15.76 37.01 -3.72
N ARG A 98 -15.56 35.96 -2.92
CA ARG A 98 -16.47 35.60 -1.82
C ARG A 98 -16.53 36.68 -0.74
N ALA A 99 -15.41 37.34 -0.44
CA ALA A 99 -15.35 38.44 0.52
C ALA A 99 -15.95 39.76 -0.01
N ALA A 100 -15.93 40.00 -1.32
CA ALA A 100 -16.49 41.19 -1.95
C ALA A 100 -18.02 41.15 -2.11
N GLN A 101 -18.62 39.95 -2.19
CA GLN A 101 -20.07 39.77 -2.38
C GLN A 101 -20.95 40.40 -1.27
N PRO A 102 -20.64 40.23 0.04
CA PRO A 102 -21.44 40.85 1.10
C PRO A 102 -21.41 42.39 1.07
N ALA A 103 -20.26 42.97 0.71
CA ALA A 103 -20.11 44.42 0.60
C ALA A 103 -20.93 44.98 -0.57
N ALA A 104 -20.93 44.30 -1.72
CA ALA A 104 -21.73 44.66 -2.87
C ALA A 104 -23.25 44.56 -2.58
N GLN A 105 -23.68 43.52 -1.86
CA GLN A 105 -25.07 43.35 -1.45
C GLN A 105 -25.54 44.46 -0.50
N ALA A 106 -24.70 44.86 0.46
CA ALA A 106 -25.02 45.96 1.38
C ALA A 106 -25.17 47.32 0.66
N VAL A 107 -24.32 47.60 -0.34
CA VAL A 107 -24.41 48.82 -1.16
C VAL A 107 -25.65 48.83 -2.04
N ALA A 108 -25.98 47.68 -2.66
CA ALA A 108 -27.21 47.53 -3.45
C ALA A 108 -28.47 47.78 -2.60
N MET A 109 -28.51 47.22 -1.38
CA MET A 109 -29.65 47.37 -0.47
C MET A 109 -29.83 48.82 0.01
N ARG A 110 -28.74 49.52 0.36
CA ARG A 110 -28.78 50.94 0.72
C ARG A 110 -29.29 51.82 -0.44
N THR A 111 -28.85 51.51 -1.66
CA THR A 111 -29.27 52.23 -2.87
C THR A 111 -30.76 52.01 -3.16
N ALA A 112 -31.26 50.80 -2.98
CA ALA A 112 -32.68 50.48 -3.15
C ALA A 112 -33.57 51.22 -2.13
N LEU A 113 -33.17 51.22 -0.85
CA LEU A 113 -33.89 51.93 0.22
C LEU A 113 -33.93 53.44 0.00
N ALA A 114 -32.83 54.03 -0.50
CA ALA A 114 -32.78 55.46 -0.82
C ALA A 114 -33.73 55.85 -1.96
N LYS A 115 -33.93 54.97 -2.95
CA LYS A 115 -34.90 55.19 -4.05
C LYS A 115 -36.34 55.07 -3.57
N LEU A 116 -36.61 54.18 -2.61
CA LEU A 116 -37.96 54.00 -2.04
C LEU A 116 -38.39 55.20 -1.18
N LYS A 117 -37.46 55.81 -0.42
CA LYS A 117 -37.72 57.01 0.39
C LYS A 117 -37.88 58.31 -0.42
N ARG A 118 -37.59 58.30 -1.72
CA ARG A 118 -37.73 59.45 -2.63
C ARG A 118 -39.06 59.43 -3.42
N ARG A 119 -39.95 58.49 -3.12
CA ARG A 119 -41.35 58.45 -3.55
C ARG A 119 -42.24 58.76 -2.36
#